data_AF-A0A7K4CZD4-F1
#
_entry.id   AF-A0A7K4CZD4-F1
#
_cell.length_a   1.000
_cell.length_b   1.000
_cell.length_c   1.000
_cell.angle_alpha   90.00
_cell.angle_beta   90.00
_cell.angle_gamma   90.00
#
_symmetry.space_group_name_H-M   'P 1'
#
loop_
_entity.id
_entity.type
_entity.pdbx_description
1 polymer ?
#
loop_
_entity_poly.entity_id
_entity_poly.type
_entity_poly.pdbx_seq_one_letter_code
_entity_poly.pdbx_strand_id
1 'polypeptide(L)' 'MFSGKVEDMLAANVIVPKVVVEHTLRSATEAATMILRIDDVIASKKSAGGKGGPGGPGGMPPGGDED' A
#
# COMPACT_ATOMS: atom_id res chain seq x y z
N MET A 1 38.56 -3.18 13.77
CA MET A 1 37.74 -3.09 12.55
C MET A 1 37.41 -4.51 12.10
N PHE A 2 36.15 -4.79 11.76
CA PHE A 2 35.70 -6.12 11.34
C PHE A 2 36.43 -6.59 10.08
N SER A 3 36.69 -7.89 9.95
CA SER A 3 37.55 -8.48 8.90
C SER A 3 36.98 -8.31 7.49
N GLY A 4 35.67 -8.02 7.36
CA GLY A 4 34.96 -7.91 6.08
C GLY A 4 34.81 -9.23 5.32
N LYS A 5 35.17 -10.36 5.93
CA LYS A 5 35.11 -11.69 5.35
C LYS A 5 33.87 -12.44 5.82
N VAL A 6 33.50 -13.50 5.10
CA VAL A 6 32.42 -14.41 5.52
C VAL A 6 32.88 -15.20 6.74
N GLU A 7 32.08 -15.19 7.80
CA GLU A 7 32.34 -15.87 9.06
C GLU A 7 31.07 -16.61 9.53
N ASP A 8 31.24 -17.72 10.24
CA ASP A 8 30.13 -18.44 10.87
C ASP A 8 29.70 -17.67 12.13
N MET A 9 28.47 -17.13 12.09
CA MET A 9 27.92 -16.29 13.15
C MET A 9 27.69 -17.06 14.46
N LEU A 10 27.38 -18.36 14.38
CA LEU A 10 27.18 -19.19 15.57
C LEU A 10 28.53 -19.53 16.22
N ALA A 11 29.53 -19.91 15.42
CA ALA A 11 30.88 -20.16 15.91
C ALA A 11 31.52 -18.90 16.53
N ALA A 12 31.17 -17.71 16.02
CA ALA A 12 31.57 -16.42 16.57
C ALA A 12 30.75 -15.97 17.80
N ASN A 13 29.79 -16.80 18.27
CA ASN A 13 28.88 -16.51 19.39
C ASN A 13 28.07 -15.21 19.20
N VAL A 14 27.79 -14.85 17.93
CA VAL A 14 26.96 -13.70 17.56
C VAL A 14 25.51 -14.18 17.47
N ILE A 15 24.77 -13.98 18.56
CA ILE A 15 23.36 -14.37 18.67
C ILE A 15 22.45 -13.15 18.68
N VAL A 16 21.27 -13.30 18.09
CA VAL A 16 20.22 -12.27 18.12
C VAL A 16 18.95 -12.84 18.77
N PRO A 17 18.23 -12.05 19.58
CA PRO A 17 16.96 -12.49 20.15
C PRO A 17 15.93 -12.75 19.05
N LYS A 18 15.24 -13.89 19.14
CA LYS A 18 14.21 -14.31 18.16
C LYS A 18 13.15 -13.23 17.90
N VAL A 19 12.70 -12.55 18.95
CA VAL A 19 11.68 -11.50 18.87
C VAL A 19 12.09 -10.34 17.96
N VAL A 20 13.39 -10.01 17.90
CA VAL A 20 13.90 -8.93 17.04
C VAL A 20 13.80 -9.35 15.58
N VAL A 21 14.22 -10.57 15.24
CA VAL A 21 14.15 -11.10 13.87
C VAL A 21 12.69 -11.19 13.39
N GLU A 22 11.79 -11.69 14.24
CA GLU A 22 10.36 -11.78 13.91
C GLU A 22 9.70 -10.40 13.72
N HIS A 23 10.02 -9.44 14.59
CA HIS A 23 9.50 -8.08 14.49
C HIS A 23 9.98 -7.38 13.21
N THR A 24 11.28 -7.52 12.89
CA THR A 24 11.85 -6.93 11.67
C THR A 24 11.21 -7.52 10.41
N LEU A 25 11.03 -8.84 10.34
CA LEU A 25 10.36 -9.48 9.21
C LEU A 25 8.91 -9.02 9.05
N ARG A 26 8.16 -8.94 10.17
CA ARG A 26 6.77 -8.45 10.15
C ARG A 26 6.68 -7.01 9.66
N SER A 27 7.49 -6.12 10.23
CA SER A 27 7.50 -4.69 9.86
C SER A 27 7.91 -4.48 8.40
N ALA A 28 8.93 -5.21 7.92
CA ALA A 28 9.33 -5.17 6.52
C ALA A 28 8.19 -5.62 5.58
N THR A 29 7.47 -6.67 5.96
CA THR A 29 6.34 -7.19 5.17
C THR A 29 5.15 -6.23 5.16
N GLU A 30 4.83 -5.61 6.30
CA GLU A 30 3.79 -4.59 6.41
C GLU A 30 4.12 -3.38 5.54
N ALA A 31 5.36 -2.88 5.59
CA ALA A 31 5.83 -1.78 4.75
C ALA A 31 5.78 -2.12 3.26
N ALA A 32 6.26 -3.30 2.87
CA ALA A 32 6.18 -3.77 1.48
C ALA A 32 4.73 -3.87 0.99
N THR A 33 3.82 -4.37 1.84
CA THR A 33 2.39 -4.45 1.53
C THR A 33 1.77 -3.06 1.36
N MET A 34 2.16 -2.08 2.19
CA MET A 34 1.70 -0.70 2.02
C MET A 34 2.15 -0.12 0.67
N ILE A 35 3.41 -0.37 0.27
CA ILE A 35 3.93 0.09 -1.03
C ILE A 35 3.11 -0.50 -2.17
N LEU A 36 2.88 -1.82 -2.18
CA LEU A 36 2.09 -2.49 -3.23
C LEU A 36 0.64 -1.97 -3.29
N ARG A 37 0.01 -1.67 -2.15
CA ARG A 37 -1.37 -1.15 -2.11
C ARG A 37 -1.49 0.31 -2.57
N ILE A 38 -0.42 1.09 -2.60
CA ILE A 38 -0.47 2.46 -3.11
C ILE A 38 -0.85 2.46 -4.60
N ASP A 39 -0.40 1.47 -5.37
CA ASP A 39 -0.77 1.31 -6.77
C ASP A 39 -2.30 1.14 -6.91
N ASP A 40 -2.91 0.34 -6.04
CA ASP A 40 -4.37 0.12 -5.99
C ASP A 40 -5.15 1.37 -5.56
N VAL A 41 -4.65 2.11 -4.57
CA VAL A 41 -5.27 3.37 -4.10
C VAL A 41 -5.22 4.46 -5.18
N ILE A 42 -4.16 4.52 -5.99
CA ILE A 42 -4.07 5.51 -7.07
C ILE A 42 -5.02 5.14 -8.23
N ALA A 43 -5.10 3.86 -8.59
CA ALA A 43 -5.99 3.38 -9.66
C ALA A 43 -7.48 3.63 -9.33
N SER A 44 -7.89 3.36 -8.10
CA SER A 44 -9.28 3.57 -7.63
C SER A 44 -9.70 5.05 -7.56
N LYS A 45 -8.77 5.98 -7.32
CA LYS A 45 -9.08 7.43 -7.35
C LYS A 45 -9.39 7.95 -8.76
N LYS A 46 -8.79 7.38 -9.82
CA LYS A 46 -9.11 7.75 -11.21
C LYS A 46 -10.47 7.22 -11.67
N SER A 47 -11.00 6.14 -11.08
CA SER A 47 -12.33 5.62 -11.45
C SER A 47 -13.50 6.33 -10.76
N ALA A 48 -13.25 7.16 -9.74
CA ALA A 48 -14.29 7.93 -9.04
C ALA A 48 -14.65 9.27 -9.72
N GLY A 49 -13.93 9.66 -10.79
CA GLY A 49 -14.16 10.88 -11.53
C GLY A 49 -14.06 10.64 -13.04
N GLY A 50 -15.15 10.17 -13.65
CA GLY A 50 -15.19 10.05 -15.11
C GLY A 50 -16.12 8.98 -15.65
N LYS A 51 -17.43 9.19 -15.53
CA LYS A 51 -18.38 8.71 -16.54
C LYS A 51 -19.24 9.88 -17.03
N GLY A 52 -18.58 11.01 -17.31
CA GLY A 52 -19.03 11.96 -18.30
C GLY A 52 -18.70 11.39 -19.68
N GLY A 53 -19.54 10.46 -20.14
CA GLY A 53 -19.62 10.12 -21.56
C GLY A 53 -20.45 11.18 -22.28
N PRO A 54 -20.11 11.60 -23.51
CA PRO A 54 -20.99 12.41 -24.34
C PRO A 54 -22.27 11.59 -24.60
N GLY A 55 -23.37 11.91 -23.88
CA GLY A 55 -24.63 11.16 -23.93
C GLY A 55 -25.21 10.69 -22.60
N GLY A 56 -24.71 11.15 -21.43
CA GLY A 56 -25.38 10.94 -20.14
C GLY A 56 -26.60 11.87 -19.97
N PRO A 57 -27.75 11.41 -19.44
CA PRO A 57 -29.04 12.04 -19.66
C PRO A 57 -29.09 13.50 -19.21
N GLY A 58 -29.19 14.39 -20.20
CA GLY A 58 -29.95 15.62 -20.03
C GLY A 58 -31.36 15.25 -19.57
N GLY A 59 -31.75 15.79 -18.43
CA GLY A 59 -33.05 15.54 -17.85
C GLY A 59 -33.22 16.38 -16.60
N MET A 60 -32.92 17.68 -16.68
CA MET A 60 -33.58 18.64 -15.81
C MET A 60 -35.04 18.72 -16.30
N PRO A 61 -36.05 18.29 -15.54
CA PRO A 61 -37.43 18.63 -15.88
C PRO A 61 -37.62 20.11 -15.56
N PRO A 62 -38.08 20.93 -16.51
CA PRO A 62 -38.48 22.30 -16.24
C PRO A 62 -39.86 22.28 -15.59
N GLY A 63 -39.97 22.91 -14.42
CA GLY A 63 -41.22 23.49 -13.93
C GLY A 63 -42.13 22.58 -13.11
N GLY A 64 -42.72 23.18 -12.09
CA GLY A 64 -43.82 22.64 -11.31
C GLY A 64 -43.81 23.12 -9.87
N ASP A 65 -44.09 24.41 -9.66
CA ASP A 65 -44.82 24.84 -8.47
C ASP A 65 -46.07 23.95 -8.27
N GLU A 66 -46.48 23.79 -7.00
CA GLU A 66 -47.83 23.45 -6.47
C GLU A 66 -47.84 22.31 -5.43
N ASP A 67 -48.35 22.71 -4.24
CA ASP A 67 -48.76 21.99 -3.01
C ASP A 67 -47.71 21.53 -1.96
#